data_AF-A0A8W8MNJ9-F1
#
_entry.id   AF-A0A8W8MNJ9-F1
#
_cell.length_a   1.000
_cell.length_b   1.000
_cell.length_c   1.000
_cell.angle_alpha   90.00
_cell.angle_beta   90.00
_cell.angle_gamma   90.00
#
_symmetry.space_group_name_H-M   'P 1'
#
loop_
_entity.id
_entity.type
_entity.pdbx_description
1 polymer ?
#
loop_
_entity_poly.entity_id
_entity_poly.type
_entity_poly.pdbx_seq_one_letter_code
_entity_poly.pdbx_strand_id
1 'polypeptide(L)'
;SYRYHQSQCIYRHPPGKEIYRKGTISLFEVDGKDAKIYCQNLCLLAKLFLDHKTLYFDVEPFMFYILTEVDRQGCHLVGYFSKEKESPDGNNVACIMTLPPFQRKGYGKFLIAFSYELSKLEGTVGSPEKPLSDLGKLSYRSYWSWVLLEILRDFRGTLSIRDLSEMTSITQNDIISTLQSLNMIKYWKGQHVICVTPKLVEEHIKSAQYKRPVLTVDSSCLRWEPPRKNQKLLKK
;
A
#
# COMPACT_ATOMS: atom_id res chain seq x y z
N SER A 1 15.73 -21.53 -22.90
CA SER A 1 16.31 -21.92 -21.59
C SER A 1 16.82 -20.67 -20.86
N TYR A 2 17.04 -20.75 -19.54
CA TYR A 2 17.41 -19.58 -18.70
C TYR A 2 18.67 -18.85 -19.17
N ARG A 3 19.81 -19.55 -19.32
CA ARG A 3 21.09 -18.92 -19.71
C ARG A 3 21.03 -18.24 -21.08
N TYR A 4 20.39 -18.89 -22.06
CA TYR A 4 20.20 -18.29 -23.38
C TYR A 4 19.34 -17.03 -23.30
N HIS A 5 18.22 -17.07 -22.56
CA HIS A 5 17.37 -15.89 -22.35
C HIS A 5 18.15 -14.74 -21.70
N GLN A 6 18.97 -15.00 -20.67
CA GLN A 6 19.79 -13.97 -20.04
C GLN A 6 20.78 -13.30 -21.02
N SER A 7 21.33 -14.05 -21.98
CA SER A 7 22.24 -13.50 -22.98
C SER A 7 21.57 -12.60 -24.02
N GLN A 8 20.26 -12.78 -24.26
CA GLN A 8 19.51 -12.08 -25.31
C GLN A 8 18.59 -11.00 -24.75
N CYS A 9 18.12 -11.14 -23.52
CA CYS A 9 17.14 -10.25 -22.93
C CYS A 9 17.75 -8.87 -22.69
N ILE A 10 17.12 -7.84 -23.27
CA ILE A 10 17.53 -6.44 -23.14
C ILE A 10 16.87 -5.72 -21.94
N TYR A 11 15.83 -6.31 -21.35
CA TYR A 11 15.09 -5.68 -20.26
C TYR A 11 15.91 -5.65 -18.96
N ARG A 12 15.97 -4.48 -18.33
CA ARG A 12 16.67 -4.25 -17.04
C ARG A 12 15.78 -3.55 -16.01
N HIS A 13 14.49 -3.44 -16.27
CA HIS A 13 13.50 -2.88 -15.36
C HIS A 13 12.11 -3.44 -15.72
N PRO A 14 11.11 -3.31 -14.82
CA PRO A 14 9.72 -3.59 -15.16
C PRO A 14 9.26 -2.79 -16.38
N PRO A 15 8.30 -3.29 -17.18
CA PRO A 15 7.64 -2.48 -18.19
C PRO A 15 6.84 -1.34 -17.54
N GLY A 16 6.15 -0.54 -18.35
CA GLY A 16 5.29 0.55 -17.84
C GLY A 16 6.08 1.80 -17.46
N LYS A 17 5.48 2.62 -16.58
CA LYS A 17 5.98 3.95 -16.24
C LYS A 17 6.64 3.94 -14.87
N GLU A 18 7.86 4.46 -14.75
CA GLU A 18 8.44 4.77 -13.45
C GLU A 18 7.72 5.99 -12.86
N ILE A 19 6.95 5.78 -11.79
CA ILE A 19 6.15 6.83 -11.15
C ILE A 19 6.76 7.32 -9.85
N TYR A 20 7.80 6.67 -9.34
CA TYR A 20 8.52 7.08 -8.15
C TYR A 20 9.98 6.69 -8.21
N ARG A 21 10.87 7.61 -7.83
CA ARG A 21 12.29 7.36 -7.66
C ARG A 21 12.84 8.13 -6.47
N LYS A 22 13.45 7.43 -5.51
CA LYS A 22 14.26 8.04 -4.43
C LYS A 22 15.46 7.17 -4.11
N GLY A 23 16.66 7.69 -4.38
CA GLY A 23 17.90 6.93 -4.19
C GLY A 23 17.92 5.65 -5.05
N THR A 24 18.03 4.50 -4.39
CA THR A 24 18.01 3.16 -5.02
C THR A 24 16.61 2.53 -5.06
N ILE A 25 15.57 3.22 -4.62
CA ILE A 25 14.19 2.70 -4.63
C ILE A 25 13.41 3.29 -5.80
N SER A 26 12.86 2.41 -6.64
CA SER A 26 12.00 2.77 -7.78
C SER A 26 10.68 2.01 -7.74
N LEU A 27 9.60 2.68 -8.14
CA LEU A 27 8.29 2.05 -8.31
C LEU A 27 7.73 2.29 -9.71
N PHE A 28 7.30 1.22 -10.35
CA PHE A 28 6.75 1.22 -11.71
C PHE A 28 5.24 0.93 -11.68
N GLU A 29 4.48 1.73 -12.41
CA GLU A 29 3.07 1.49 -12.70
C GLU A 29 2.95 0.74 -14.03
N VAL A 30 2.25 -0.40 -13.99
CA VAL A 30 2.10 -1.32 -15.12
C VAL A 30 0.63 -1.67 -15.29
N ASP A 31 0.08 -1.34 -16.45
CA ASP A 31 -1.26 -1.75 -16.83
C ASP A 31 -1.25 -3.24 -17.26
N GLY A 32 -2.10 -4.06 -16.62
CA GLY A 32 -2.24 -5.48 -16.96
C GLY A 32 -2.77 -5.75 -18.37
N LYS A 33 -3.46 -4.80 -18.99
CA LYS A 33 -3.88 -4.85 -20.40
C LYS A 33 -2.67 -4.65 -21.33
N ASP A 34 -1.83 -3.67 -21.04
CA ASP A 34 -0.72 -3.29 -21.92
C ASP A 34 0.48 -4.26 -21.79
N ALA A 35 0.72 -4.79 -20.59
CA ALA A 35 1.83 -5.71 -20.29
C ALA A 35 1.33 -7.10 -19.86
N LYS A 36 0.32 -7.65 -20.56
CA LYS A 36 -0.39 -8.88 -20.18
C LYS A 36 0.52 -10.05 -19.78
N ILE A 37 1.50 -10.41 -20.61
CA ILE A 37 2.41 -11.53 -20.33
C ILE A 37 3.27 -11.28 -19.08
N TYR A 38 3.77 -10.06 -18.90
CA TYR A 38 4.55 -9.71 -17.71
C TYR A 38 3.70 -9.84 -16.45
N CYS A 39 2.48 -9.30 -16.46
CA CYS A 39 1.57 -9.35 -15.32
C CYS A 39 1.09 -10.77 -15.01
N GLN A 40 0.86 -11.62 -16.02
CA GLN A 40 0.55 -13.04 -15.82
C GLN A 40 1.72 -13.78 -15.16
N ASN A 41 2.95 -13.57 -15.64
CA ASN A 41 4.15 -14.15 -15.04
C ASN A 41 4.33 -13.70 -13.58
N LEU A 42 4.10 -12.41 -13.31
CA LEU A 42 4.15 -11.88 -11.96
C LEU A 42 3.08 -12.49 -11.06
N CYS A 43 1.85 -12.68 -11.56
CA CYS A 43 0.77 -13.33 -10.82
C CYS A 43 1.09 -14.79 -10.50
N LEU A 44 1.67 -15.54 -11.46
CA LEU A 44 2.12 -16.92 -11.25
C LEU A 44 3.22 -16.98 -10.18
N LEU A 45 4.21 -16.09 -10.24
CA LEU A 45 5.25 -15.96 -9.21
C LEU A 45 4.63 -15.65 -7.84
N ALA A 46 3.68 -14.71 -7.77
CA ALA A 46 3.04 -14.31 -6.54
C ALA A 46 2.19 -15.43 -5.92
N LYS A 47 1.54 -16.26 -6.75
CA LYS A 47 0.72 -17.39 -6.30
C LYS A 47 1.50 -18.42 -5.48
N LEU A 48 2.82 -18.51 -5.69
CA LEU A 48 3.70 -19.36 -4.88
C LEU A 48 3.79 -18.93 -3.41
N PHE A 49 3.45 -17.66 -3.11
CA PHE A 49 3.57 -17.07 -1.78
C PHE A 49 2.25 -16.50 -1.25
N LEU A 50 1.17 -16.58 -2.03
CA LEU A 50 -0.17 -16.09 -1.69
C LEU A 50 -1.20 -17.21 -1.85
N ASP A 51 -1.69 -17.72 -0.72
CA ASP A 51 -2.64 -18.84 -0.69
C ASP A 51 -3.98 -18.46 -1.31
N HIS A 52 -4.47 -17.26 -1.02
CA HIS A 52 -5.80 -16.79 -1.42
C HIS A 52 -5.84 -16.09 -2.79
N LYS A 53 -4.73 -16.07 -3.55
CA LYS A 53 -4.74 -15.47 -4.89
C LYS A 53 -5.43 -16.40 -5.89
N THR A 54 -6.55 -15.95 -6.45
CA THR A 54 -7.39 -16.73 -7.37
C THR A 54 -7.26 -16.29 -8.82
N LEU A 55 -6.95 -15.02 -9.09
CA LEU A 55 -6.80 -14.47 -10.45
C LEU A 55 -5.33 -14.38 -10.86
N TYR A 56 -4.98 -15.05 -11.95
CA TYR A 56 -3.61 -15.06 -12.49
C TYR A 56 -3.52 -14.92 -14.02
N PHE A 57 -4.58 -15.22 -14.77
CA PHE A 57 -4.62 -15.03 -16.23
C PHE A 57 -5.41 -13.79 -16.66
N ASP A 58 -6.49 -13.48 -15.94
CA ASP A 58 -7.29 -12.29 -16.17
C ASP A 58 -6.68 -11.10 -15.42
N VAL A 59 -5.71 -10.45 -16.07
CA VAL A 59 -4.91 -9.34 -15.49
C VAL A 59 -5.34 -7.97 -15.99
N GLU A 60 -6.16 -7.91 -17.04
CA GLU A 60 -6.56 -6.66 -17.72
C GLU A 60 -7.34 -5.68 -16.81
N PRO A 61 -8.15 -6.14 -15.83
CA PRO A 61 -8.82 -5.25 -14.88
C PRO A 61 -7.90 -4.58 -13.86
N PHE A 62 -6.61 -4.92 -13.82
CA PHE A 62 -5.70 -4.52 -12.75
C PHE A 62 -4.57 -3.59 -13.22
N MET A 63 -4.24 -2.64 -12.35
CA MET A 63 -2.95 -1.95 -12.33
C MET A 63 -2.00 -2.67 -11.37
N PHE A 64 -0.72 -2.73 -11.73
CA PHE A 64 0.34 -3.33 -10.93
C PHE A 64 1.39 -2.29 -10.58
N TYR A 65 1.76 -2.21 -9.32
CA TYR A 65 2.71 -1.26 -8.76
C TYR A 65 3.95 -2.02 -8.29
N ILE A 66 4.99 -2.02 -9.13
CA ILE A 66 6.16 -2.88 -9.00
C ILE A 66 7.27 -2.14 -8.28
N LEU A 67 7.61 -2.58 -7.08
CA LEU A 67 8.73 -2.04 -6.31
C LEU A 67 10.03 -2.75 -6.68
N THR A 68 11.06 -1.94 -6.89
CA THR A 68 12.40 -2.42 -7.25
C THR A 68 13.50 -1.74 -6.45
N GLU A 69 14.59 -2.47 -6.26
CA GLU A 69 15.89 -1.92 -5.88
C GLU A 69 16.76 -1.75 -7.12
N VAL A 70 17.42 -0.60 -7.22
CA VAL A 70 18.20 -0.23 -8.39
C VAL A 70 19.69 -0.24 -8.09
N ASP A 71 20.43 -0.94 -8.94
CA ASP A 71 21.88 -0.97 -8.96
C ASP A 71 22.43 -0.67 -10.36
N ARG A 72 23.72 -0.95 -10.58
CA ARG A 72 24.38 -0.72 -11.89
C ARG A 72 23.88 -1.66 -12.99
N GLN A 73 23.26 -2.78 -12.65
CA GLN A 73 22.78 -3.79 -13.60
C GLN A 73 21.32 -3.53 -13.99
N GLY A 74 20.51 -2.98 -13.10
CA GLY A 74 19.12 -2.64 -13.40
C GLY A 74 18.25 -2.45 -12.17
N CYS A 75 16.94 -2.60 -12.38
CA CYS A 75 15.90 -2.54 -11.35
C CYS A 75 15.43 -3.96 -11.01
N HIS A 76 15.76 -4.42 -9.82
CA HIS A 76 15.50 -5.77 -9.33
C HIS A 76 14.17 -5.81 -8.58
N LEU A 77 13.28 -6.71 -8.97
CA LEU A 77 11.99 -6.90 -8.32
C LEU A 77 12.16 -7.23 -6.83
N VAL A 78 11.50 -6.45 -5.97
CA VAL A 78 11.44 -6.66 -4.51
C VAL A 78 10.05 -7.13 -4.08
N GLY A 79 9.02 -6.55 -4.68
CA GLY A 79 7.64 -6.80 -4.36
C GLY A 79 6.70 -5.98 -5.22
N TYR A 80 5.41 -6.16 -5.04
CA TYR A 80 4.40 -5.36 -5.74
C TYR A 80 3.10 -5.32 -4.95
N PHE A 81 2.21 -4.41 -5.34
CA PHE A 81 0.78 -4.58 -5.11
C PHE A 81 0.00 -4.43 -6.41
N SER A 82 -1.16 -5.07 -6.52
CA SER A 82 -2.13 -4.84 -7.59
C SER A 82 -3.34 -4.07 -7.05
N LYS A 83 -3.97 -3.30 -7.92
CA LYS A 83 -5.17 -2.51 -7.64
C LYS A 83 -6.15 -2.69 -8.80
N GLU A 84 -7.42 -2.94 -8.52
CA GLU A 84 -8.46 -2.93 -9.54
C GLU A 84 -8.58 -1.52 -10.13
N LYS A 85 -8.72 -1.41 -11.45
CA LYS A 85 -8.99 -0.12 -12.11
C LYS A 85 -10.32 0.48 -11.64
N GLU A 86 -11.29 -0.39 -11.42
CA GLU A 86 -12.60 -0.07 -10.86
C GLU A 86 -12.84 -1.03 -9.71
N SER A 87 -12.83 -0.54 -8.46
CA SER A 87 -13.10 -1.34 -7.26
C SER A 87 -14.42 -0.91 -6.64
N PRO A 88 -15.52 -1.68 -6.80
CA PRO A 88 -16.83 -1.34 -6.23
C PRO A 88 -16.81 -1.19 -4.71
N ASP A 89 -15.98 -2.01 -4.04
CA ASP A 89 -15.82 -2.01 -2.59
C ASP A 89 -14.84 -0.94 -2.08
N GLY A 90 -14.23 -0.16 -2.99
CA GLY A 90 -13.25 0.86 -2.64
C GLY A 90 -11.92 0.28 -2.14
N ASN A 91 -11.53 -0.92 -2.60
CA ASN A 91 -10.25 -1.50 -2.23
C ASN A 91 -9.12 -0.75 -2.95
N ASN A 92 -8.15 -0.24 -2.18
CA ASN A 92 -6.96 0.40 -2.77
C ASN A 92 -5.83 -0.59 -3.05
N VAL A 93 -5.98 -1.84 -2.58
CA VAL A 93 -5.06 -2.96 -2.82
C VAL A 93 -5.89 -4.24 -2.96
N ALA A 94 -5.66 -4.98 -4.05
CA ALA A 94 -6.23 -6.32 -4.27
C ALA A 94 -5.27 -7.42 -3.78
N CYS A 95 -4.01 -7.38 -4.23
CA CYS A 95 -2.95 -8.27 -3.75
C CYS A 95 -1.72 -7.45 -3.39
N ILE A 96 -0.97 -7.86 -2.37
CA ILE A 96 0.31 -7.26 -2.00
C ILE A 96 1.30 -8.37 -1.62
N MET A 97 2.51 -8.28 -2.15
CA MET A 97 3.53 -9.30 -1.94
C MET A 97 4.92 -8.67 -1.87
N THR A 98 5.71 -9.10 -0.89
CA THR A 98 7.16 -8.86 -0.86
C THR A 98 7.84 -10.22 -0.96
N LEU A 99 8.79 -10.34 -1.89
CA LEU A 99 9.49 -11.59 -2.13
C LEU A 99 10.23 -12.03 -0.84
N PRO A 100 10.28 -13.34 -0.54
CA PRO A 100 10.82 -13.83 0.74
C PRO A 100 12.17 -13.24 1.17
N PRO A 101 13.19 -13.09 0.29
CA PRO A 101 14.50 -12.52 0.69
C PRO A 101 14.45 -11.05 1.15
N PHE A 102 13.36 -10.34 0.85
CA PHE A 102 13.16 -8.93 1.17
C PHE A 102 12.12 -8.71 2.29
N GLN A 103 11.50 -9.76 2.82
CA GLN A 103 10.55 -9.62 3.91
C GLN A 103 11.22 -9.09 5.19
N ARG A 104 10.43 -8.40 6.01
CA ARG A 104 10.87 -7.78 7.29
C ARG A 104 11.98 -6.71 7.17
N LYS A 105 12.28 -6.23 5.97
CA LYS A 105 13.25 -5.13 5.71
C LYS A 105 12.62 -3.75 5.49
N GLY A 106 11.29 -3.64 5.63
CA GLY A 106 10.54 -2.38 5.49
C GLY A 106 9.78 -2.20 4.17
N TYR A 107 10.11 -2.96 3.11
CA TYR A 107 9.45 -2.80 1.80
C TYR A 107 7.94 -3.05 1.82
N GLY A 108 7.46 -4.02 2.61
CA GLY A 108 6.02 -4.26 2.74
C GLY A 108 5.29 -3.04 3.30
N LYS A 109 5.89 -2.36 4.30
CA LYS A 109 5.34 -1.12 4.88
C LYS A 109 5.42 0.04 3.89
N PHE A 110 6.48 0.09 3.08
CA PHE A 110 6.61 1.04 1.98
C PHE A 110 5.52 0.86 0.92
N LEU A 111 5.25 -0.38 0.48
CA LEU A 111 4.19 -0.69 -0.48
C LEU A 111 2.80 -0.30 0.05
N ILE A 112 2.52 -0.57 1.34
CA ILE A 112 1.28 -0.13 2.01
C ILE A 112 1.20 1.39 2.04
N ALA A 113 2.27 2.08 2.46
CA ALA A 113 2.29 3.54 2.47
C ALA A 113 2.03 4.12 1.08
N PHE A 114 2.64 3.53 0.06
CA PHE A 114 2.49 3.96 -1.33
C PHE A 114 1.05 3.80 -1.84
N SER A 115 0.36 2.71 -1.51
CA SER A 115 -1.05 2.56 -1.91
C SER A 115 -1.95 3.63 -1.30
N TYR A 116 -1.67 4.07 -0.07
CA TYR A 116 -2.37 5.20 0.55
C TYR A 116 -1.99 6.56 -0.06
N GLU A 117 -0.75 6.78 -0.47
CA GLU A 117 -0.37 8.00 -1.21
C GLU A 117 -1.15 8.13 -2.53
N LEU A 118 -1.39 7.02 -3.23
CA LEU A 118 -2.26 7.01 -4.41
C LEU A 118 -3.71 7.36 -4.05
N SER A 119 -4.27 6.76 -2.99
CA SER A 119 -5.62 7.09 -2.52
C SER A 119 -5.77 8.58 -2.14
N LYS A 120 -4.74 9.18 -1.53
CA LYS A 120 -4.72 10.63 -1.21
C LYS A 120 -4.79 11.48 -2.48
N LEU A 121 -4.00 11.15 -3.50
CA LEU A 121 -4.02 11.85 -4.79
C LEU A 121 -5.36 11.68 -5.52
N GLU A 122 -6.05 10.56 -5.32
CA GLU A 122 -7.39 10.32 -5.85
C GLU A 122 -8.52 11.02 -5.07
N GLY A 123 -8.22 11.56 -3.88
CA GLY A 123 -9.22 12.11 -2.98
C GLY A 123 -10.18 11.05 -2.44
N THR A 124 -9.72 9.81 -2.29
CA THR A 124 -10.53 8.66 -1.83
C THR A 124 -9.96 8.06 -0.54
N VAL A 125 -10.80 7.32 0.17
CA VAL A 125 -10.37 6.41 1.24
C VAL A 125 -10.32 4.98 0.71
N GLY A 126 -9.49 4.13 1.30
CA GLY A 126 -9.36 2.74 0.87
C GLY A 126 -8.90 1.79 1.97
N SER A 127 -9.20 0.51 1.74
CA SER A 127 -8.78 -0.63 2.56
C SER A 127 -8.19 -1.71 1.65
N PRO A 128 -7.32 -2.61 2.14
CA PRO A 128 -6.97 -3.80 1.38
C PRO A 128 -8.16 -4.76 1.26
N GLU A 129 -8.22 -5.45 0.12
CA GLU A 129 -9.11 -6.58 -0.10
C GLU A 129 -8.89 -7.68 0.95
N LYS A 130 -9.97 -8.33 1.37
CA LYS A 130 -9.98 -9.39 2.39
C LYS A 130 -10.28 -10.74 1.74
N PRO A 131 -9.72 -11.85 2.25
CA PRO A 131 -8.89 -11.95 3.45
C PRO A 131 -7.41 -11.60 3.22
N LEU A 132 -6.82 -10.88 4.18
CA LEU A 132 -5.36 -10.67 4.23
C LEU A 132 -4.64 -11.94 4.70
N SER A 133 -3.43 -12.16 4.20
CA SER A 133 -2.48 -13.13 4.80
C SER A 133 -2.09 -12.70 6.21
N ASP A 134 -1.60 -13.61 7.04
CA ASP A 134 -1.22 -13.28 8.43
C ASP A 134 -0.09 -12.25 8.49
N LEU A 135 0.90 -12.36 7.59
CA LEU A 135 1.93 -11.34 7.44
C LEU A 135 1.35 -9.99 6.97
N GLY A 136 0.35 -10.03 6.09
CA GLY A 136 -0.41 -8.86 5.66
C GLY A 136 -1.12 -8.17 6.82
N LYS A 137 -1.87 -8.92 7.64
CA LYS A 137 -2.58 -8.40 8.82
C LYS A 137 -1.63 -7.70 9.80
N LEU A 138 -0.48 -8.32 10.10
CA LEU A 138 0.53 -7.74 10.97
C LEU A 138 1.13 -6.45 10.38
N SER A 139 1.39 -6.43 9.07
CA SER A 139 1.98 -5.29 8.38
C SER A 139 1.03 -4.09 8.34
N TYR A 140 -0.25 -4.31 7.99
CA TYR A 140 -1.28 -3.25 7.98
C TYR A 140 -1.54 -2.70 9.38
N ARG A 141 -1.69 -3.55 10.40
CA ARG A 141 -1.84 -3.10 11.79
C ARG A 141 -0.64 -2.24 12.23
N SER A 142 0.59 -2.68 11.95
CA SER A 142 1.79 -1.91 12.28
C SER A 142 1.90 -0.58 11.51
N TYR A 143 1.42 -0.53 10.26
CA TYR A 143 1.37 0.69 9.47
C TYR A 143 0.32 1.66 10.02
N TRP A 144 -0.93 1.24 10.18
CA TRP A 144 -2.00 2.08 10.70
C TRP A 144 -1.69 2.61 12.09
N SER A 145 -1.23 1.76 13.01
CA SER A 145 -0.85 2.24 14.35
C SER A 145 0.22 3.33 14.28
N TRP A 146 1.24 3.17 13.44
CA TRP A 146 2.31 4.17 13.31
C TRP A 146 1.78 5.51 12.76
N VAL A 147 1.01 5.48 11.65
CA VAL A 147 0.44 6.69 11.04
C VAL A 147 -0.45 7.44 12.02
N LEU A 148 -1.35 6.72 12.71
CA LEU A 148 -2.28 7.35 13.66
C LEU A 148 -1.55 7.91 14.89
N LEU A 149 -0.56 7.19 15.43
CA LEU A 149 0.24 7.68 16.55
C LEU A 149 1.05 8.92 16.18
N GLU A 150 1.62 8.97 14.98
CA GLU A 150 2.38 10.14 14.50
C GLU A 150 1.49 11.39 14.43
N ILE A 151 0.28 11.26 13.86
CA ILE A 151 -0.69 12.36 13.79
C ILE A 151 -1.12 12.80 15.20
N LEU A 152 -1.48 11.84 16.06
CA LEU A 152 -1.94 12.13 17.43
C LEU A 152 -0.85 12.77 18.31
N ARG A 153 0.43 12.53 18.01
CA ARG A 153 1.56 13.18 18.70
C ARG A 153 1.65 14.66 18.36
N ASP A 154 1.54 14.99 17.07
CA ASP A 154 1.83 16.33 16.57
C ASP A 154 0.60 17.25 16.62
N PHE A 155 -0.61 16.69 16.66
CA PHE A 155 -1.84 17.47 16.67
C PHE A 155 -2.14 18.12 18.02
N ARG A 156 -2.42 19.42 17.99
CA ARG A 156 -2.88 20.22 19.14
C ARG A 156 -4.37 20.50 18.99
N GLY A 157 -5.22 19.74 19.67
CA GLY A 157 -6.67 19.95 19.69
C GLY A 157 -7.47 18.65 19.63
N THR A 158 -8.74 18.78 19.26
CA THR A 158 -9.65 17.64 19.04
C THR A 158 -9.58 17.15 17.60
N LEU A 159 -9.24 15.88 17.41
CA LEU A 159 -9.37 15.16 16.15
C LEU A 159 -10.58 14.24 16.18
N SER A 160 -11.37 14.24 15.11
CA SER A 160 -12.40 13.24 14.88
C SER A 160 -11.87 12.06 14.05
N ILE A 161 -12.62 10.95 14.06
CA ILE A 161 -12.32 9.78 13.21
C ILE A 161 -12.41 10.16 11.72
N ARG A 162 -13.31 11.09 11.37
CA ARG A 162 -13.44 11.60 10.01
C ARG A 162 -12.20 12.37 9.58
N ASP A 163 -11.68 13.27 10.43
CA ASP A 163 -10.48 14.06 10.12
C ASP A 163 -9.28 13.15 9.87
N LEU A 164 -9.08 12.12 10.71
CA LEU A 164 -8.04 11.12 10.49
C LEU A 164 -8.20 10.38 9.15
N SER A 165 -9.44 10.05 8.79
CA SER A 165 -9.74 9.36 7.53
C SER A 165 -9.40 10.22 6.32
N GLU A 166 -9.77 11.50 6.36
CA GLU A 166 -9.48 12.48 5.29
C GLU A 166 -7.97 12.76 5.17
N MET A 167 -7.24 12.85 6.29
CA MET A 167 -5.79 13.08 6.29
C MET A 167 -4.98 11.88 5.77
N THR A 168 -5.47 10.66 6.00
CA THR A 168 -4.68 9.42 5.80
C THR A 168 -5.15 8.56 4.66
N SER A 169 -6.35 8.80 4.13
CA SER A 169 -7.08 7.90 3.23
C SER A 169 -7.38 6.51 3.81
N ILE A 170 -7.18 6.31 5.12
CA ILE A 170 -7.57 5.06 5.81
C ILE A 170 -9.07 5.10 6.10
N THR A 171 -9.77 3.99 5.86
CA THR A 171 -11.21 3.91 6.18
C THR A 171 -11.47 4.14 7.68
N GLN A 172 -12.62 4.73 8.01
CA GLN A 172 -12.99 4.95 9.42
C GLN A 172 -13.04 3.64 10.22
N ASN A 173 -13.44 2.53 9.59
CA ASN A 173 -13.47 1.20 10.23
C ASN A 173 -12.07 0.71 10.60
N ASP A 174 -11.09 0.89 9.72
CA ASP A 174 -9.70 0.52 10.00
C ASP A 174 -9.08 1.44 11.06
N ILE A 175 -9.44 2.73 11.08
CA ILE A 175 -9.06 3.68 12.14
C ILE A 175 -9.65 3.25 13.49
N ILE A 176 -10.96 2.99 13.56
CA ILE A 176 -11.65 2.59 14.78
C ILE A 176 -11.03 1.30 15.32
N SER A 177 -10.89 0.26 14.49
CA SER A 177 -10.31 -1.02 14.92
C SER A 177 -8.86 -0.87 15.39
N THR A 178 -8.07 -0.01 14.75
CA THR A 178 -6.70 0.29 15.16
C THR A 178 -6.67 1.00 16.52
N LEU A 179 -7.45 2.07 16.68
CA LEU A 179 -7.50 2.82 17.94
C LEU A 179 -8.09 2.00 19.10
N GLN A 180 -9.02 1.08 18.82
CA GLN A 180 -9.49 0.08 19.78
C GLN A 180 -8.33 -0.80 20.25
N SER A 181 -7.51 -1.33 19.33
CA SER A 181 -6.35 -2.16 19.68
C SER A 181 -5.28 -1.40 20.49
N LEU A 182 -5.23 -0.07 20.35
CA LEU A 182 -4.32 0.80 21.10
C LEU A 182 -4.92 1.33 22.41
N ASN A 183 -6.18 0.99 22.74
CA ASN A 183 -6.95 1.52 23.86
C ASN A 183 -7.09 3.07 23.84
N MET A 184 -7.25 3.67 22.66
CA MET A 184 -7.28 5.13 22.45
C MET A 184 -8.66 5.67 22.03
N ILE A 185 -9.71 4.85 22.13
CA ILE A 185 -11.06 5.21 21.70
C ILE A 185 -12.11 4.71 22.69
N LYS A 186 -13.16 5.48 22.90
CA LYS A 186 -14.32 5.12 23.73
C LYS A 186 -15.60 5.20 22.92
N TYR A 187 -16.63 4.49 23.36
CA TYR A 187 -17.97 4.59 22.80
C TYR A 187 -18.85 5.43 23.73
N TRP A 188 -19.41 6.52 23.21
CA TRP A 188 -20.24 7.44 23.98
C TRP A 188 -21.45 7.87 23.15
N LYS A 189 -22.67 7.67 23.68
CA LYS A 189 -23.94 8.05 23.04
C LYS A 189 -24.06 7.64 21.57
N GLY A 190 -23.64 6.42 21.23
CA GLY A 190 -23.74 5.93 19.84
C GLY A 190 -22.58 6.32 18.94
N GLN A 191 -21.56 7.03 19.46
CA GLN A 191 -20.43 7.53 18.68
C GLN A 191 -19.10 7.06 19.25
N HIS A 192 -18.15 6.81 18.36
CA HIS A 192 -16.75 6.57 18.71
C HIS A 192 -16.02 7.90 18.91
N VAL A 193 -15.44 8.09 20.09
CA VAL A 193 -14.72 9.31 20.48
C VAL A 193 -13.27 8.96 20.79
N ILE A 194 -12.34 9.68 20.16
CA ILE A 194 -10.91 9.55 20.44
C ILE A 194 -10.64 10.09 21.84
N CYS A 195 -10.06 9.27 22.69
CA CYS A 195 -9.80 9.58 24.09
C CYS A 195 -8.35 9.21 24.40
N VAL A 196 -7.44 10.15 24.16
CA VAL A 196 -6.00 9.93 24.28
C VAL A 196 -5.34 11.08 25.03
N THR A 197 -4.32 10.77 25.83
CA THR A 197 -3.45 11.77 26.45
C THR A 197 -2.10 11.81 25.72
N PRO A 198 -1.40 12.95 25.66
CA PRO A 198 -0.08 13.02 25.05
C PRO A 198 0.91 12.00 25.64
N LYS A 199 0.81 11.71 26.94
CA LYS A 199 1.63 10.71 27.61
C LYS A 199 1.40 9.30 27.05
N LEU A 200 0.14 8.91 26.83
CA LEU A 200 -0.18 7.59 26.27
C LEU A 200 0.33 7.43 24.83
N VAL A 201 0.26 8.50 24.02
CA VAL A 201 0.83 8.49 22.67
C VAL A 201 2.34 8.28 22.72
N GLU A 202 3.04 9.02 23.57
CA GLU A 202 4.50 8.90 23.75
C GLU A 202 4.93 7.51 24.25
N GLU A 203 4.15 6.90 25.16
CA GLU A 203 4.39 5.53 25.63
C GLU A 203 4.32 4.52 24.47
N HIS A 204 3.30 4.64 23.60
CA HIS A 204 3.18 3.77 22.42
C HIS A 204 4.30 4.02 21.42
N ILE A 205 4.66 5.27 21.13
CA ILE A 205 5.74 5.60 20.17
C ILE A 205 7.09 5.06 20.63
N LYS A 206 7.36 5.05 21.94
CA LYS A 206 8.60 4.48 22.51
C LYS A 206 8.63 2.95 22.49
N SER A 207 7.49 2.29 22.31
CA SER A 207 7.43 0.83 22.20
C SER A 207 8.17 0.33 20.96
N ALA A 208 8.89 -0.78 21.11
CA ALA A 208 9.61 -1.42 20.00
C ALA A 208 8.67 -1.86 18.85
N GLN A 209 7.37 -1.99 19.12
CA GLN A 209 6.35 -2.41 18.16
C GLN A 209 6.00 -1.33 17.12
N TYR A 210 6.12 -0.04 17.48
CA TYR A 210 5.63 1.08 16.67
C TYR A 210 6.75 2.00 16.19
N LYS A 211 7.97 1.44 16.06
CA LYS A 211 9.13 2.17 15.53
C LYS A 211 8.83 2.78 14.17
N ARG A 212 9.46 3.93 13.94
CA ARG A 212 9.44 4.63 12.65
C ARG A 212 9.80 3.65 11.52
N PRO A 213 9.04 3.60 10.42
CA PRO A 213 9.39 2.84 9.24
C PRO A 213 10.79 3.19 8.75
N VAL A 214 11.59 2.16 8.43
CA VAL A 214 12.94 2.35 7.85
C VAL A 214 12.85 3.01 6.48
N LEU A 215 11.81 2.65 5.71
CA LEU A 215 11.52 3.22 4.40
C LEU A 215 10.20 4.00 4.48
N THR A 216 10.24 5.26 4.08
CA THR A 216 9.06 6.14 3.98
C THR A 216 8.90 6.62 2.54
N VAL A 217 7.65 6.79 2.11
CA VAL A 217 7.34 7.37 0.80
C VAL A 217 7.55 8.88 0.88
N ASP A 218 8.29 9.44 -0.08
CA ASP A 218 8.46 10.88 -0.24
C ASP A 218 7.56 11.38 -1.36
N SER A 219 6.45 12.03 -1.02
CA SER A 219 5.46 12.47 -2.02
C SER A 219 6.04 13.46 -3.04
N SER A 220 7.15 14.14 -2.74
CA SER A 220 7.84 15.00 -3.73
C SER A 220 8.53 14.22 -4.85
N CYS A 221 8.83 12.94 -4.62
CA CYS A 221 9.39 12.00 -5.58
C CYS A 221 8.31 11.22 -6.37
N LEU A 222 7.03 11.37 -6.02
CA LEU A 222 5.91 10.72 -6.69
C LEU A 222 5.46 11.56 -7.90
N ARG A 223 5.53 10.96 -9.10
CA ARG A 223 5.15 11.55 -10.39
C ARG A 223 3.96 10.80 -10.98
N TRP A 224 2.81 10.98 -10.36
CA TRP A 224 1.59 10.27 -10.69
C TRP A 224 0.37 11.19 -10.67
N GLU A 225 -0.59 10.93 -11.54
CA GLU A 225 -1.87 11.63 -11.63
C GLU A 225 -3.01 10.61 -11.68
N PRO A 226 -4.15 10.87 -11.03
CA PRO A 226 -5.31 9.99 -11.11
C PRO A 226 -5.76 9.73 -12.55
N PRO A 227 -6.09 8.47 -12.91
CA PRO A 227 -6.70 8.18 -14.19
C PRO A 227 -7.97 9.03 -14.36
N ARG A 228 -8.16 9.62 -15.55
CA ARG A 228 -9.38 10.37 -15.85
C ARG A 228 -10.58 9.42 -15.71
N LYS A 229 -11.40 9.58 -14.68
CA LYS A 229 -12.68 8.89 -14.56
C LYS A 229 -13.54 9.30 -15.77
N ASN A 230 -13.87 8.36 -16.64
CA ASN A 230 -14.85 8.60 -17.69
C ASN A 230 -16.19 8.95 -17.00
N GLN A 231 -16.58 10.22 -17.02
CA GLN A 231 -17.83 10.74 -16.42
C GLN A 231 -19.13 10.13 -16.99
N LYS A 232 -19.05 9.09 -17.82
CA LYS A 232 -20.20 8.50 -18.53
C LYS A 232 -21.05 7.55 -17.67
N LEU A 233 -20.63 7.18 -16.46
CA LEU A 233 -21.34 6.19 -15.62
C LEU A 233 -22.10 6.76 -14.42
N LEU A 234 -22.09 8.08 -14.20
CA LEU A 234 -22.84 8.73 -13.10
C LEU A 234 -24.19 9.31 -13.54
N LYS A 235 -24.70 8.92 -14.72
CA LYS A 235 -26.07 9.20 -15.15
C LYS A 235 -26.83 7.91 -15.35
N LYS A 236 -27.30 7.30 -14.25
CA LYS A 236 -28.50 6.46 -14.21
C LYS A 236 -29.17 6.63 -12.87
#